data_AF-A0A0G1QZ41-F1
#
_entry.id   AF-A0A0G1QZ41-F1
#
_cell.length_a   1.000
_cell.length_b   1.000
_cell.length_c   1.000
_cell.angle_alpha   90.00
_cell.angle_beta   90.00
_cell.angle_gamma   90.00
#
_symmetry.space_group_name_H-M   'P 1'
#
loop_
_entity.id
_entity.type
_entity.pdbx_description
1 polymer ?
#
loop_
_entity_poly.entity_id
_entity_poly.type
_entity_poly.pdbx_seq_one_letter_code
_entity_poly.pdbx_strand_id
1 'polypeptide(L)'
;MISLREQQKKLSINLINYDLERMWSAHPLISELRKRILPLFPKNAIYDPQDLEHQVLFRLTTFDPKDINDDLIQFIIDEQYRIVRDRLDNLKGKFDIDYLFRGLTEKYHDLNVSDRLELKWEGENLVAKNDKRSFNIDFRVVHDEDIISLFSNELHYIHRDRPRGETFGFYFAGDDIPWAIETTEPSPIAKQYKRDALLANGIDPNKAVELTRFYTLPGAPTNAVSLMDGLVARYYRQKGIEALYTTTMPMYSKTKSTTIAGGINKPLLVKDLRHKFIPVKIKGKVSYRHVTTIPEDHDEIEVIKTHPNFPTMLVVEVFRVIDTPSLEPISVLADGSKVIYITQRENSKTEKEIKILVHDIPSVLKKIRFVSKYVRTAYVRDMIFGRKKDDKKIRLRVEDNFEYRLVNATHKYKYAIEQGIKKEIEETLYHGHSVEDAMAMISSQGNFAEENSYEKIRTLFLNPQDTEITLDIYPYGAIIEIEGEEDDIHKTAKELGFSEKEYNQQSADDLYLDWIKKFSLPEMWDVRFGLSGKK
;
A
#
# COMPACT_ATOMS: atom_id res chain seq x y z
N MET A 1 -13.20 -19.89 -23.31
CA MET A 1 -12.20 -19.26 -22.42
C MET A 1 -11.34 -18.32 -23.25
N ILE A 2 -11.10 -17.10 -22.78
CA ILE A 2 -10.22 -16.12 -23.44
C ILE A 2 -8.77 -16.56 -23.22
N SER A 3 -7.93 -16.54 -24.24
CA SER A 3 -6.52 -16.97 -24.14
C SER A 3 -5.70 -16.06 -23.19
N LEU A 4 -4.61 -16.55 -22.59
CA LEU A 4 -3.74 -15.72 -21.74
C LEU A 4 -3.24 -14.46 -22.47
N ARG A 5 -2.91 -14.59 -23.76
CA ARG A 5 -2.48 -13.46 -24.60
C ARG A 5 -3.56 -12.39 -24.77
N GLU A 6 -4.81 -12.80 -24.92
CA GLU A 6 -5.95 -11.87 -24.99
C GLU A 6 -6.27 -11.24 -23.63
N GLN A 7 -6.09 -11.99 -22.53
CA GLN A 7 -6.21 -11.44 -21.17
C GLN A 7 -5.13 -10.38 -20.93
N GLN A 8 -3.87 -10.67 -21.29
CA GLN A 8 -2.73 -9.76 -21.16
C GLN A 8 -2.95 -8.45 -21.93
N LYS A 9 -3.49 -8.53 -23.16
CA LYS A 9 -3.82 -7.36 -23.98
C LYS A 9 -4.91 -6.45 -23.40
N LYS A 10 -5.75 -6.98 -22.50
CA LYS A 10 -6.84 -6.24 -21.85
C LYS A 10 -6.46 -5.66 -20.50
N LEU A 11 -5.22 -5.88 -20.04
CA LEU A 11 -4.76 -5.36 -18.76
C LEU A 11 -4.67 -3.84 -18.80
N SER A 12 -5.22 -3.21 -17.76
CA SER A 12 -5.03 -1.79 -17.47
C SER A 12 -4.08 -1.71 -16.27
N ILE A 13 -2.88 -1.18 -16.49
CA ILE A 13 -1.83 -1.13 -15.48
C ILE A 13 -1.30 0.29 -15.34
N ASN A 14 -1.04 0.72 -14.11
CA ASN A 14 -0.31 1.95 -13.85
C ASN A 14 1.18 1.63 -13.81
N LEU A 15 2.00 2.50 -14.39
CA LEU A 15 3.44 2.28 -14.47
C LEU A 15 4.17 3.46 -13.85
N ILE A 16 5.24 3.18 -13.13
CA ILE A 16 6.18 4.18 -12.63
C ILE A 16 7.60 3.77 -13.01
N ASN A 17 8.50 4.74 -13.11
CA ASN A 17 9.92 4.45 -13.12
C ASN A 17 10.33 4.01 -11.71
N TYR A 18 10.95 2.85 -11.60
CA TYR A 18 11.38 2.32 -10.31
C TYR A 18 12.66 1.50 -10.46
N ASP A 19 13.66 1.86 -9.67
CA ASP A 19 14.94 1.17 -9.65
C ASP A 19 15.15 0.56 -8.26
N LEU A 20 14.96 -0.75 -8.15
CA LEU A 20 15.15 -1.47 -6.89
C LEU A 20 16.58 -1.34 -6.36
N GLU A 21 17.58 -1.23 -7.23
CA GLU A 21 18.99 -1.08 -6.86
C GLU A 21 19.31 0.30 -6.28
N ARG A 22 18.48 1.32 -6.54
CA ARG A 22 18.59 2.64 -5.87
C ARG A 22 17.74 2.72 -4.61
N MET A 23 16.61 2.01 -4.60
CA MET A 23 15.57 2.14 -3.57
C MET A 23 15.73 1.16 -2.39
N TRP A 24 16.70 0.22 -2.44
CA TRP A 24 16.90 -0.75 -1.35
C TRP A 24 17.50 -0.16 -0.07
N SER A 25 18.01 1.07 -0.11
CA SER A 25 18.58 1.70 1.08
C SER A 25 17.48 1.98 2.11
N ALA A 26 17.75 1.64 3.38
CA ALA A 26 16.83 1.95 4.46
C ALA A 26 16.57 3.45 4.51
N HIS A 27 15.29 3.85 4.63
CA HIS A 27 14.91 5.26 4.68
C HIS A 27 15.69 5.96 5.82
N PRO A 28 16.22 7.19 5.63
CA PRO A 28 17.01 7.87 6.67
C PRO A 28 16.29 7.95 8.01
N LEU A 29 14.99 8.27 8.01
CA LEU A 29 14.15 8.27 9.22
C LEU A 29 14.11 6.89 9.91
N ILE A 30 13.90 5.81 9.16
CA ILE A 30 13.84 4.45 9.72
C ILE A 30 15.20 4.04 10.28
N SER A 31 16.29 4.38 9.58
CA SER A 31 17.65 4.14 10.04
C SER A 31 17.95 4.87 11.35
N GLU A 32 17.47 6.10 11.49
CA GLU A 32 17.64 6.88 12.72
C GLU A 32 16.80 6.32 13.88
N LEU A 33 15.52 6.03 13.64
CA LEU A 33 14.67 5.39 14.65
C LEU A 33 15.26 4.06 15.13
N ARG A 34 15.77 3.23 14.21
CA ARG A 34 16.42 1.97 14.55
C ARG A 34 17.59 2.15 15.51
N LYS A 35 18.45 3.15 15.29
CA LYS A 35 19.57 3.45 16.20
C LYS A 35 19.10 3.87 17.59
N ARG A 36 17.99 4.59 17.69
CA ARG A 36 17.41 5.05 18.96
C ARG A 36 16.71 3.92 19.72
N ILE A 37 16.03 3.00 19.05
CA ILE A 37 15.24 1.95 19.74
C ILE A 37 16.10 0.78 20.25
N LEU A 38 17.11 0.34 19.49
CA LEU A 38 17.86 -0.88 19.82
C LEU A 38 18.55 -0.86 21.20
N PRO A 39 19.17 0.25 21.65
CA PRO A 39 19.79 0.32 22.98
C PRO A 39 18.79 0.20 24.15
N LEU A 40 17.52 0.50 23.90
CA LEU A 40 16.44 0.52 24.89
C LEU A 40 15.70 -0.83 25.02
N PHE A 41 16.08 -1.82 24.21
CA PHE A 41 15.44 -3.12 24.23
C PHE A 41 15.70 -3.87 25.55
N PRO A 42 14.71 -4.65 26.05
CA PRO A 42 14.85 -5.42 27.26
C PRO A 42 16.06 -6.36 27.22
N LYS A 43 17.01 -6.15 28.14
CA LYS A 43 18.20 -7.01 28.27
C LYS A 43 17.86 -8.26 29.09
N ASN A 44 18.57 -9.36 28.82
CA ASN A 44 18.45 -10.63 29.55
C ASN A 44 17.04 -11.24 29.54
N ALA A 45 16.26 -10.98 28.48
CA ALA A 45 14.95 -11.59 28.28
C ALA A 45 14.96 -12.48 27.03
N ILE A 46 14.12 -13.51 27.07
CA ILE A 46 13.98 -14.47 25.96
C ILE A 46 12.84 -14.02 25.06
N TYR A 47 13.21 -13.54 23.87
CA TYR A 47 12.33 -13.12 22.78
C TYR A 47 13.16 -12.93 21.50
N ASP A 48 12.51 -12.84 20.34
CA ASP A 48 13.18 -12.47 19.09
C ASP A 48 13.41 -10.94 19.01
N PRO A 49 14.67 -10.44 19.02
CA PRO A 49 14.93 -9.02 18.89
C PRO A 49 14.49 -8.45 17.53
N GLN A 50 14.50 -9.25 16.47
CA GLN A 50 14.07 -8.81 15.14
C GLN A 50 12.56 -8.64 15.07
N ASP A 51 11.79 -9.50 15.74
CA ASP A 51 10.34 -9.37 15.87
C ASP A 51 9.97 -8.04 16.56
N LEU A 52 10.57 -7.79 17.73
CA LEU A 52 10.33 -6.55 18.48
C LEU A 52 10.75 -5.30 17.70
N GLU A 53 11.87 -5.36 16.99
CA GLU A 53 12.33 -4.26 16.13
C GLU A 53 11.32 -3.86 15.07
N HIS A 54 10.80 -4.83 14.30
CA HIS A 54 9.83 -4.53 13.26
C HIS A 54 8.52 -4.00 13.86
N GLN A 55 8.02 -4.62 14.92
CA GLN A 55 6.78 -4.17 15.57
C GLN A 55 6.90 -2.73 16.10
N VAL A 56 8.00 -2.39 16.79
CA VAL A 56 8.25 -1.03 17.28
C VAL A 56 8.36 -0.04 16.13
N LEU A 57 9.15 -0.35 15.09
CA LEU A 57 9.30 0.54 13.94
C LEU A 57 7.97 0.76 13.21
N PHE A 58 7.15 -0.28 13.03
CA PHE A 58 5.83 -0.19 12.40
C PHE A 58 4.90 0.67 13.25
N ARG A 59 4.92 0.49 14.57
CA ARG A 59 4.07 1.22 15.51
C ARG A 59 4.44 2.70 15.57
N LEU A 60 5.73 3.03 15.51
CA LEU A 60 6.19 4.42 15.44
C LEU A 60 5.69 5.15 14.18
N THR A 61 5.35 4.42 13.11
CA THR A 61 4.80 5.05 11.89
C THR A 61 3.42 5.67 12.07
N THR A 62 2.71 5.36 13.16
CA THR A 62 1.37 5.90 13.42
C THR A 62 1.38 7.28 14.07
N PHE A 63 2.56 7.84 14.31
CA PHE A 63 2.74 9.17 14.89
C PHE A 63 3.33 10.12 13.85
N ASP A 64 3.11 11.42 14.03
CA ASP A 64 3.86 12.41 13.27
C ASP A 64 5.36 12.24 13.57
N PRO A 65 6.24 12.13 12.54
CA PRO A 65 7.68 12.04 12.76
C PRO A 65 8.26 13.11 13.69
N LYS A 66 7.66 14.32 13.73
CA LYS A 66 8.10 15.44 14.58
C LYS A 66 7.85 15.21 16.07
N ASP A 67 6.88 14.37 16.40
CA ASP A 67 6.47 14.09 17.77
C ASP A 67 7.21 12.88 18.37
N ILE A 68 8.07 12.21 17.58
CA ILE A 68 8.82 11.01 18.03
C ILE A 68 10.03 11.39 18.89
N ASN A 69 9.78 11.54 20.19
CA ASN A 69 10.78 11.71 21.24
C ASN A 69 11.12 10.37 21.95
N ASP A 70 12.11 10.40 22.85
CA ASP A 70 12.60 9.19 23.54
C ASP A 70 11.56 8.60 24.50
N ASP A 71 10.73 9.43 25.13
CA ASP A 71 9.64 8.97 26.01
C ASP A 71 8.59 8.17 25.23
N LEU A 72 8.21 8.66 24.04
CA LEU A 72 7.31 7.95 23.14
C LEU A 72 7.95 6.64 22.64
N ILE A 73 9.23 6.66 22.28
CA ILE A 73 9.96 5.45 21.87
C ILE A 73 9.90 4.41 22.99
N GLN A 74 10.24 4.77 24.23
CA GLN A 74 10.20 3.85 25.36
C GLN A 74 8.79 3.31 25.60
N PHE A 75 7.77 4.18 25.54
CA PHE A 75 6.38 3.78 25.67
C PHE A 75 5.97 2.74 24.62
N ILE A 76 6.37 2.93 23.35
CA ILE A 76 6.07 1.99 22.27
C ILE A 76 6.86 0.69 22.42
N ILE A 77 8.12 0.73 22.87
CA ILE A 77 8.89 -0.48 23.18
C ILE A 77 8.16 -1.30 24.26
N ASP A 78 7.71 -0.67 25.34
CA ASP A 78 7.00 -1.35 26.43
C ASP A 78 5.62 -1.90 26.00
N GLU A 79 4.95 -1.23 25.07
CA GLU A 79 3.70 -1.70 24.46
C GLU A 79 3.94 -2.94 23.59
N GLN A 80 4.85 -2.86 22.62
CA GLN A 80 5.07 -3.94 21.66
C GLN A 80 5.77 -5.14 22.33
N TYR A 81 6.64 -4.90 23.31
CA TYR A 81 7.23 -5.97 24.11
C TYR A 81 6.18 -6.72 24.93
N ARG A 82 5.14 -6.05 25.45
CA ARG A 82 4.01 -6.74 26.10
C ARG A 82 3.30 -7.70 25.15
N ILE A 83 3.12 -7.31 23.89
CA ILE A 83 2.49 -8.17 22.86
C ILE A 83 3.36 -9.40 22.58
N VAL A 84 4.67 -9.21 22.39
CA VAL A 84 5.62 -10.31 22.19
C VAL A 84 5.63 -11.25 23.40
N ARG A 85 5.65 -10.71 24.63
CA ARG A 85 5.66 -11.52 25.85
C ARG A 85 4.37 -12.29 26.06
N ASP A 86 3.22 -11.70 25.77
CA ASP A 86 1.92 -12.38 25.86
C ASP A 86 1.86 -13.57 24.90
N ARG A 87 2.30 -13.38 23.64
CA ARG A 87 2.45 -14.47 22.65
C ARG A 87 3.35 -15.59 23.16
N LEU A 88 4.56 -15.27 23.62
CA LEU A 88 5.50 -16.28 24.10
C LEU A 88 5.02 -16.99 25.37
N ASP A 89 4.33 -16.28 26.27
CA ASP A 89 3.75 -16.88 27.47
C ASP A 89 2.66 -17.91 27.09
N ASN A 90 1.86 -17.64 26.06
CA ASN A 90 0.83 -18.56 25.54
C ASN A 90 1.41 -19.83 24.91
N LEU A 91 2.68 -19.82 24.49
CA LEU A 91 3.36 -20.97 23.89
C LEU A 91 4.01 -21.92 24.90
N LYS A 92 4.26 -21.50 26.14
CA LYS A 92 5.03 -22.27 27.15
C LYS A 92 4.47 -23.65 27.51
N GLY A 93 3.19 -23.89 27.24
CA GLY A 93 2.56 -25.20 27.43
C GLY A 93 2.69 -26.15 26.24
N LYS A 94 3.12 -25.66 25.08
CA LYS A 94 3.22 -26.40 23.82
C LYS A 94 4.67 -26.55 23.33
N PHE A 95 5.50 -25.53 23.54
CA PHE A 95 6.87 -25.48 23.04
C PHE A 95 7.85 -25.07 24.13
N ASP A 96 9.06 -25.61 24.06
CA ASP A 96 10.19 -25.16 24.87
C ASP A 96 10.75 -23.85 24.30
N ILE A 97 10.35 -22.73 24.92
CA ILE A 97 10.75 -21.39 24.50
C ILE A 97 12.25 -21.17 24.64
N ASP A 98 12.89 -21.75 25.65
CA ASP A 98 14.33 -21.61 25.87
C ASP A 98 15.09 -22.33 24.76
N TYR A 99 14.59 -23.50 24.33
CA TYR A 99 15.15 -24.24 23.20
C TYR A 99 14.93 -23.53 21.85
N LEU A 100 13.75 -22.93 21.60
CA LEU A 100 13.50 -22.15 20.38
C LEU A 100 14.43 -20.94 20.25
N PHE A 101 14.72 -20.27 21.36
CA PHE A 101 15.56 -19.07 21.41
C PHE A 101 17.01 -19.33 21.84
N ARG A 102 17.42 -20.61 21.81
CA ARG A 102 18.73 -21.06 22.28
C ARG A 102 19.92 -20.35 21.62
N GLY A 103 19.76 -19.89 20.38
CA GLY A 103 20.81 -19.16 19.68
C GLY A 103 21.15 -17.80 20.28
N LEU A 104 20.30 -17.26 21.17
CA LEU A 104 20.58 -16.03 21.92
C LEU A 104 21.39 -16.28 23.19
N THR A 105 21.51 -17.53 23.66
CA THR A 105 22.20 -17.81 24.93
C THR A 105 23.71 -17.98 24.78
N GLU A 106 24.20 -18.03 23.54
CA GLU A 106 25.60 -18.29 23.17
C GLU A 106 26.17 -19.66 23.63
N LYS A 107 25.34 -20.51 24.23
CA LYS A 107 25.74 -21.82 24.78
C LYS A 107 25.69 -22.95 23.75
N TYR A 108 24.84 -22.79 22.75
CA TYR A 108 24.58 -23.83 21.76
C TYR A 108 25.55 -23.69 20.58
N HIS A 109 25.87 -24.83 19.96
CA HIS A 109 26.86 -24.91 18.88
C HIS A 109 26.23 -24.92 17.48
N ASP A 110 24.93 -25.20 17.40
CA ASP A 110 24.15 -25.26 16.17
C ASP A 110 23.57 -23.87 15.82
N LEU A 111 22.77 -23.29 16.73
CA LEU A 111 22.29 -21.91 16.67
C LEU A 111 23.11 -21.05 17.63
N ASN A 112 23.75 -20.00 17.11
CA ASN A 112 24.55 -19.09 17.94
C ASN A 112 24.76 -17.75 17.24
N VAL A 113 24.28 -16.66 17.84
CA VAL A 113 24.44 -15.31 17.27
C VAL A 113 25.89 -14.82 17.22
N SER A 114 26.75 -15.31 18.12
CA SER A 114 28.14 -14.88 18.27
C SER A 114 29.14 -15.80 17.54
N ASP A 115 28.70 -16.98 17.09
CA ASP A 115 29.51 -17.94 16.34
C ASP A 115 28.68 -18.62 15.24
N ARG A 116 28.21 -17.82 14.27
CA ARG A 116 27.29 -18.28 13.24
C ARG A 116 27.93 -19.28 12.28
N LEU A 117 27.15 -20.30 11.92
CA LEU A 117 27.46 -21.23 10.84
C LEU A 117 27.15 -20.59 9.47
N GLU A 118 27.63 -21.21 8.39
CA GLU A 118 27.26 -20.91 7.01
C GLU A 118 26.79 -22.20 6.33
N LEU A 119 25.69 -22.14 5.57
CA LEU A 119 25.26 -23.31 4.81
C LEU A 119 26.11 -23.48 3.56
N LYS A 120 26.54 -24.72 3.29
CA LYS A 120 27.36 -25.10 2.15
C LYS A 120 26.97 -26.47 1.62
N TRP A 121 27.17 -26.68 0.33
CA TRP A 121 27.08 -28.00 -0.28
C TRP A 121 28.41 -28.74 -0.11
N GLU A 122 28.36 -29.97 0.39
CA GLU A 122 29.47 -30.92 0.42
C GLU A 122 29.06 -32.19 -0.32
N GLY A 123 29.43 -32.27 -1.60
CA GLY A 123 28.86 -33.26 -2.50
C GLY A 123 27.36 -33.03 -2.68
N GLU A 124 26.56 -34.05 -2.40
CA GLU A 124 25.09 -34.00 -2.47
C GLU A 124 24.44 -33.56 -1.15
N ASN A 125 25.22 -33.42 -0.07
CA ASN A 125 24.70 -33.08 1.25
C ASN A 125 24.75 -31.58 1.49
N LEU A 126 23.70 -31.04 2.13
CA LEU A 126 23.69 -29.70 2.66
C LEU A 126 24.19 -29.73 4.11
N VAL A 127 25.17 -28.89 4.44
CA VAL A 127 25.74 -28.80 5.78
C VAL A 127 25.79 -27.35 6.27
N ALA A 128 25.62 -27.13 7.57
CA ALA A 128 25.90 -25.87 8.23
C ALA A 128 27.25 -25.96 8.92
N LYS A 129 28.22 -25.15 8.50
CA LYS A 129 29.59 -25.25 9.01
C LYS A 129 30.29 -23.91 9.23
N ASN A 130 31.27 -23.93 10.13
CA ASN A 130 32.32 -22.91 10.25
C ASN A 130 33.67 -23.64 10.41
N ASP A 131 34.73 -22.93 10.80
CA ASP A 131 36.08 -23.52 10.94
C ASP A 131 36.20 -24.59 12.04
N LYS A 132 35.22 -24.67 12.96
CA LYS A 132 35.29 -25.51 14.16
C LYS A 132 34.33 -26.70 14.13
N ARG A 133 33.22 -26.59 13.39
CA ARG A 133 32.09 -27.53 13.48
C ARG A 133 31.30 -27.60 12.18
N SER A 134 30.63 -28.72 11.98
CA SER A 134 29.78 -29.02 10.83
C SER A 134 28.58 -29.84 11.29
N PHE A 135 27.40 -29.48 10.78
CA PHE A 135 26.14 -30.18 11.05
C PHE A 135 25.43 -30.47 9.74
N ASN A 136 24.87 -31.67 9.60
CA ASN A 136 24.03 -32.01 8.46
C ASN A 136 22.69 -31.27 8.54
N ILE A 137 22.20 -30.81 7.39
CA ILE A 137 20.95 -30.08 7.27
C ILE A 137 19.97 -30.85 6.40
N ASP A 138 18.78 -31.09 6.96
CA ASP A 138 17.67 -31.66 6.21
C ASP A 138 16.74 -30.55 5.70
N PHE A 139 16.43 -30.61 4.41
CA PHE A 139 15.37 -29.81 3.79
C PHE A 139 14.13 -30.68 3.61
N ARG A 140 13.00 -30.27 4.18
CA ARG A 140 11.77 -31.06 4.20
C ARG A 140 10.54 -30.19 3.94
N VAL A 141 9.50 -30.79 3.36
CA VAL A 141 8.15 -30.21 3.44
C VAL A 141 7.63 -30.46 4.86
N VAL A 142 7.11 -29.42 5.49
CA VAL A 142 6.55 -29.45 6.84
C VAL A 142 5.05 -29.69 6.72
N HIS A 143 4.55 -30.71 7.41
CA HIS A 143 3.13 -31.08 7.43
C HIS A 143 2.49 -30.87 8.81
N ASP A 144 3.30 -30.64 9.85
CA ASP A 144 2.82 -30.41 11.20
C ASP A 144 2.21 -29.01 11.33
N GLU A 145 0.90 -28.95 11.54
CA GLU A 145 0.15 -27.69 11.65
C GLU A 145 0.54 -26.84 12.86
N ASP A 146 0.90 -27.47 13.99
CA ASP A 146 1.35 -26.75 15.18
C ASP A 146 2.71 -26.07 14.91
N ILE A 147 3.62 -26.74 14.20
CA ILE A 147 4.90 -26.15 13.76
C ILE A 147 4.69 -25.04 12.73
N ILE A 148 3.83 -25.27 11.72
CA ILE A 148 3.52 -24.25 10.72
C ILE A 148 2.93 -23.00 11.40
N SER A 149 2.00 -23.17 12.32
CA SER A 149 1.36 -22.08 13.05
C SER A 149 2.34 -21.35 13.97
N LEU A 150 3.21 -22.09 14.69
CA LEU A 150 4.27 -21.51 15.52
C LEU A 150 5.08 -20.47 14.75
N PHE A 151 5.63 -20.86 13.60
CA PHE A 151 6.51 -19.98 12.85
C PHE A 151 5.77 -18.91 12.04
N SER A 152 4.61 -19.24 11.49
CA SER A 152 3.90 -18.32 10.59
C SER A 152 3.04 -17.29 11.34
N ASN A 153 2.56 -17.60 12.54
CA ASN A 153 1.65 -16.76 13.32
C ASN A 153 2.28 -16.27 14.63
N GLU A 154 2.95 -17.18 15.35
CA GLU A 154 3.31 -16.95 16.75
C GLU A 154 4.72 -16.40 16.95
N LEU A 155 5.66 -16.61 16.03
CA LEU A 155 7.03 -16.08 16.09
C LEU A 155 7.27 -14.88 15.14
N HIS A 156 6.41 -14.69 14.14
CA HIS A 156 6.58 -13.65 13.13
C HIS A 156 5.87 -12.35 13.52
N TYR A 157 6.50 -11.19 13.28
CA TYR A 157 5.97 -9.84 13.55
C TYR A 157 4.70 -9.43 12.77
N ILE A 158 4.12 -10.34 11.97
CA ILE A 158 2.92 -10.10 11.17
C ILE A 158 1.90 -11.18 11.54
N HIS A 159 1.03 -10.85 12.49
CA HIS A 159 0.11 -11.78 13.16
C HIS A 159 -1.16 -12.03 12.35
N ARG A 160 -1.11 -12.94 11.38
CA ARG A 160 -2.31 -13.42 10.67
C ARG A 160 -2.07 -14.76 10.01
N ASP A 161 -3.03 -15.66 10.06
CA ASP A 161 -2.89 -16.92 9.33
C ASP A 161 -2.86 -16.71 7.81
N ARG A 162 -1.89 -17.36 7.15
CA ARG A 162 -1.61 -17.28 5.70
C ARG A 162 -1.06 -18.54 5.02
N PRO A 163 -0.75 -19.69 5.66
CA PRO A 163 -0.26 -20.84 4.94
C PRO A 163 -1.44 -21.50 4.19
N ARG A 164 -1.61 -21.16 2.91
CA ARG A 164 -2.57 -21.82 2.00
C ARG A 164 -1.88 -22.69 0.94
N GLY A 165 -0.54 -22.77 0.99
CA GLY A 165 0.30 -23.60 0.15
C GLY A 165 1.18 -24.55 0.96
N GLU A 166 2.35 -24.89 0.42
CA GLU A 166 3.31 -25.77 1.08
C GLU A 166 4.18 -24.98 2.07
N THR A 167 4.65 -25.65 3.12
CA THR A 167 5.66 -25.10 4.03
C THR A 167 6.92 -25.93 3.92
N PHE A 168 8.07 -25.27 3.83
CA PHE A 168 9.39 -25.89 3.76
C PHE A 168 10.18 -25.54 5.02
N GLY A 169 10.99 -26.47 5.50
CA GLY A 169 11.77 -26.29 6.72
C GLY A 169 13.20 -26.77 6.56
N PHE A 170 14.13 -26.06 7.19
CA PHE A 170 15.47 -26.55 7.47
C PHE A 170 15.57 -27.06 8.89
N TYR A 171 16.14 -28.25 9.02
CA TYR A 171 16.36 -28.95 10.28
C TYR A 171 17.84 -29.25 10.43
N PHE A 172 18.37 -29.26 11.64
CA PHE A 172 19.59 -30.02 11.89
C PHE A 172 19.20 -31.50 11.88
N ALA A 173 20.06 -32.36 11.31
CA ALA A 173 19.75 -33.77 11.20
C ALA A 173 19.47 -34.38 12.59
N GLY A 174 18.28 -34.95 12.76
CA GLY A 174 17.80 -35.50 14.02
C GLY A 174 16.90 -34.59 14.85
N ASP A 175 16.75 -33.30 14.50
CA ASP A 175 15.81 -32.39 15.15
C ASP A 175 14.38 -32.60 14.63
N ASP A 176 13.42 -32.43 15.54
CA ASP A 176 11.97 -32.45 15.23
C ASP A 176 11.40 -31.07 14.87
N ILE A 177 12.09 -30.00 15.28
CA ILE A 177 11.66 -28.62 15.06
C ILE A 177 12.59 -27.96 14.04
N PRO A 178 12.06 -27.33 12.97
CA PRO A 178 12.90 -26.63 12.02
C PRO A 178 13.51 -25.40 12.67
N TRP A 179 14.73 -25.02 12.30
CA TRP A 179 15.32 -23.74 12.70
C TRP A 179 15.02 -22.62 11.71
N ALA A 180 14.53 -22.94 10.52
CA ALA A 180 14.02 -21.98 9.55
C ALA A 180 12.84 -22.57 8.79
N ILE A 181 11.86 -21.73 8.46
CA ILE A 181 10.77 -22.11 7.57
C ILE A 181 10.57 -21.11 6.43
N GLU A 182 9.98 -21.61 5.35
CA GLU A 182 9.38 -20.82 4.29
C GLU A 182 7.98 -21.31 3.98
N THR A 183 6.99 -20.42 4.02
CA THR A 183 5.59 -20.73 3.66
C THR A 183 5.25 -20.16 2.30
N THR A 184 4.43 -20.88 1.55
CA THR A 184 4.02 -20.46 0.19
C THR A 184 2.52 -20.35 0.02
N GLU A 185 2.10 -19.63 -1.02
CA GLU A 185 0.73 -19.58 -1.51
C GLU A 185 0.68 -19.66 -3.04
N PRO A 186 -0.21 -20.47 -3.63
CA PRO A 186 -0.35 -20.54 -5.08
C PRO A 186 -1.00 -19.24 -5.63
N SER A 187 -0.50 -18.70 -6.74
CA SER A 187 -1.02 -17.46 -7.33
C SER A 187 -2.50 -17.44 -7.75
N PRO A 188 -3.17 -18.57 -8.07
CA PRO A 188 -4.61 -18.57 -8.32
C PRO A 188 -5.47 -17.98 -7.21
N ILE A 189 -5.05 -18.09 -5.95
CA ILE A 189 -5.76 -17.53 -4.78
C ILE A 189 -5.24 -16.14 -4.38
N ALA A 190 -4.20 -15.64 -5.05
CA ALA A 190 -3.66 -14.32 -4.80
C ALA A 190 -4.64 -13.23 -5.26
N LYS A 191 -4.48 -12.02 -4.71
CA LYS A 191 -5.28 -10.85 -5.10
C LYS A 191 -5.17 -10.59 -6.61
N GLN A 192 -6.26 -10.17 -7.23
CA GLN A 192 -6.34 -10.01 -8.69
C GLN A 192 -5.21 -9.13 -9.25
N TYR A 193 -4.86 -8.03 -8.57
CA TYR A 193 -3.77 -7.15 -9.02
C TYR A 193 -2.41 -7.85 -9.11
N LYS A 194 -2.14 -8.86 -8.25
CA LYS A 194 -0.89 -9.64 -8.31
C LYS A 194 -0.89 -10.55 -9.53
N ARG A 195 -2.05 -11.18 -9.79
CA ARG A 195 -2.27 -12.04 -10.97
C ARG A 195 -2.13 -11.24 -12.26
N ASP A 196 -2.70 -10.03 -12.29
CA ASP A 196 -2.56 -9.11 -13.41
C ASP A 196 -1.09 -8.69 -13.62
N ALA A 197 -0.35 -8.44 -12.54
CA ALA A 197 1.07 -8.10 -12.62
C ALA A 197 1.94 -9.25 -13.13
N LEU A 198 1.66 -10.49 -12.71
CA LEU A 198 2.31 -11.69 -13.25
C LEU A 198 2.05 -11.82 -14.75
N LEU A 199 0.79 -11.69 -15.15
CA LEU A 199 0.39 -11.79 -16.56
C LEU A 199 1.02 -10.69 -17.41
N ALA A 200 1.08 -9.45 -16.92
CA ALA A 200 1.77 -8.34 -17.59
C ALA A 200 3.27 -8.62 -17.79
N ASN A 201 3.90 -9.34 -16.85
CA ASN A 201 5.29 -9.79 -16.92
C ASN A 201 5.50 -11.09 -17.72
N GLY A 202 4.47 -11.59 -18.40
CA GLY A 202 4.56 -12.77 -19.27
C GLY A 202 4.39 -14.11 -18.53
N ILE A 203 4.08 -14.07 -17.23
CA ILE A 203 3.94 -15.27 -16.39
C ILE A 203 2.48 -15.71 -16.35
N ASP A 204 2.19 -16.99 -16.55
CA ASP A 204 0.85 -17.52 -16.29
C ASP A 204 0.53 -17.44 -14.79
N PRO A 205 -0.51 -16.69 -14.35
CA PRO A 205 -0.86 -16.59 -12.94
C PRO A 205 -1.30 -17.91 -12.31
N ASN A 206 -1.52 -18.97 -13.08
CA ASN A 206 -1.78 -20.31 -12.56
C ASN A 206 -0.52 -21.16 -12.37
N LYS A 207 0.63 -20.67 -12.84
CA LYS A 207 1.94 -21.31 -12.72
C LYS A 207 2.93 -20.40 -12.00
N ALA A 208 2.46 -19.73 -10.96
CA ALA A 208 3.28 -18.92 -10.10
C ALA A 208 2.96 -19.21 -8.63
N VAL A 209 3.96 -19.00 -7.76
CA VAL A 209 3.85 -19.25 -6.32
C VAL A 209 4.46 -18.07 -5.55
N GLU A 210 3.72 -17.57 -4.57
CA GLU A 210 4.20 -16.56 -3.62
C GLU A 210 4.98 -17.25 -2.51
N LEU A 211 6.19 -16.77 -2.22
CA LEU A 211 6.88 -17.02 -0.96
C LEU A 211 6.38 -15.98 0.04
N THR A 212 5.57 -16.42 1.01
CA THR A 212 4.78 -15.50 1.84
C THR A 212 5.45 -15.16 3.17
N ARG A 213 6.19 -16.10 3.77
CA ARG A 213 6.95 -15.87 5.00
C ARG A 213 8.19 -16.72 5.04
N PHE A 214 9.32 -16.07 5.25
CA PHE A 214 10.57 -16.71 5.64
C PHE A 214 10.91 -16.28 7.07
N TYR A 215 11.10 -17.25 7.96
CA TYR A 215 11.48 -16.98 9.35
C TYR A 215 12.60 -17.91 9.77
N THR A 216 13.55 -17.40 10.56
CA THR A 216 14.63 -18.17 11.16
C THR A 216 14.67 -17.97 12.66
N LEU A 217 14.87 -19.03 13.43
CA LEU A 217 15.23 -18.92 14.84
C LEU A 217 16.54 -18.11 14.98
N PRO A 218 16.71 -17.32 16.06
CA PRO A 218 17.91 -16.54 16.25
C PRO A 218 19.20 -17.38 16.26
N GLY A 219 20.27 -16.85 15.69
CA GLY A 219 21.55 -17.56 15.57
C GLY A 219 21.60 -18.58 14.43
N ALA A 220 20.57 -18.65 13.58
CA ALA A 220 20.55 -19.50 12.39
C ALA A 220 21.79 -19.33 11.49
N PRO A 221 22.17 -20.37 10.73
CA PRO A 221 23.20 -20.28 9.70
C PRO A 221 23.02 -19.05 8.80
N THR A 222 24.13 -18.41 8.42
CA THR A 222 24.16 -17.37 7.40
C THR A 222 23.72 -17.93 6.05
N ASN A 223 23.36 -17.06 5.09
CA ASN A 223 22.91 -17.38 3.72
C ASN A 223 21.64 -18.27 3.59
N ALA A 224 20.95 -18.58 4.69
CA ALA A 224 19.77 -19.44 4.74
C ALA A 224 18.65 -19.08 3.74
N VAL A 225 18.31 -17.79 3.61
CA VAL A 225 17.26 -17.32 2.67
C VAL A 225 17.56 -17.79 1.25
N SER A 226 18.76 -17.46 0.74
CA SER A 226 19.14 -17.76 -0.65
C SER A 226 19.14 -19.26 -0.96
N LEU A 227 19.51 -20.11 0.00
CA LEU A 227 19.49 -21.56 -0.19
C LEU A 227 18.08 -22.15 -0.07
N MET A 228 17.26 -21.64 0.86
CA MET A 228 15.85 -22.01 0.95
C MET A 228 15.13 -21.69 -0.38
N ASP A 229 15.21 -20.44 -0.85
CA ASP A 229 14.63 -19.99 -2.12
C ASP A 229 15.11 -20.86 -3.30
N GLY A 230 16.38 -21.28 -3.28
CA GLY A 230 16.98 -22.13 -4.31
C GLY A 230 16.39 -23.54 -4.33
N LEU A 231 16.18 -24.15 -3.16
CA LEU A 231 15.59 -25.49 -3.02
C LEU A 231 14.09 -25.48 -3.30
N VAL A 232 13.37 -24.46 -2.82
CA VAL A 232 11.95 -24.25 -3.11
C VAL A 232 11.72 -24.02 -4.61
N ALA A 233 12.58 -23.22 -5.26
CA ALA A 233 12.54 -23.07 -6.72
C ALA A 233 12.76 -24.39 -7.47
N ARG A 234 13.67 -25.24 -7.00
CA ARG A 234 13.91 -26.56 -7.60
C ARG A 234 12.69 -27.45 -7.46
N TYR A 235 12.07 -27.46 -6.28
CA TYR A 235 10.84 -28.21 -6.01
C TYR A 235 9.69 -27.77 -6.94
N TYR A 236 9.42 -26.48 -7.06
CA TYR A 236 8.33 -25.98 -7.90
C TYR A 236 8.59 -26.06 -9.39
N ARG A 237 9.85 -25.94 -9.84
CA ARG A 237 10.22 -26.17 -11.25
C ARG A 237 9.83 -27.59 -11.68
N GLN A 238 10.07 -28.59 -10.83
CA GLN A 238 9.66 -29.98 -11.11
C GLN A 238 8.14 -30.16 -11.21
N LYS A 239 7.35 -29.20 -10.67
CA LYS A 239 5.89 -29.16 -10.76
C LYS A 239 5.37 -28.28 -11.91
N GLY A 240 6.24 -27.76 -12.78
CA GLY A 240 5.85 -26.93 -13.93
C GLY A 240 5.42 -25.50 -13.56
N ILE A 241 5.87 -24.99 -12.41
CA ILE A 241 5.70 -23.57 -12.05
C ILE A 241 6.73 -22.73 -12.81
N GLU A 242 6.29 -21.60 -13.36
CA GLU A 242 7.07 -20.68 -14.18
C GLU A 242 7.82 -19.65 -13.34
N ALA A 243 7.25 -19.19 -12.23
CA ALA A 243 7.85 -18.13 -11.41
C ALA A 243 7.61 -18.28 -9.91
N LEU A 244 8.56 -17.76 -9.13
CA LEU A 244 8.38 -17.46 -7.72
C LEU A 244 8.38 -15.94 -7.53
N TYR A 245 7.59 -15.46 -6.59
CA TYR A 245 7.57 -14.05 -6.21
C TYR A 245 7.40 -13.89 -4.70
N THR A 246 7.84 -12.78 -4.16
CA THR A 246 7.70 -12.47 -2.74
C THR A 246 7.50 -10.98 -2.52
N THR A 247 7.04 -10.62 -1.33
CA THR A 247 6.80 -9.25 -0.92
C THR A 247 7.95 -8.77 -0.04
N THR A 248 8.58 -7.66 -0.40
CA THR A 248 9.71 -7.08 0.33
C THR A 248 9.36 -5.67 0.79
N MET A 249 9.97 -5.25 1.90
CA MET A 249 9.85 -3.89 2.42
C MET A 249 11.25 -3.25 2.43
N PRO A 250 11.75 -2.77 1.27
CA PRO A 250 13.14 -2.34 1.15
C PRO A 250 13.53 -1.26 2.16
N MET A 251 12.59 -0.36 2.48
CA MET A 251 12.79 0.74 3.43
C MET A 251 13.10 0.29 4.87
N TYR A 252 12.70 -0.94 5.24
CA TYR A 252 12.98 -1.55 6.54
C TYR A 252 14.19 -2.49 6.51
N SER A 253 14.73 -2.79 5.34
CA SER A 253 15.78 -3.79 5.19
C SER A 253 17.10 -3.34 5.78
N LYS A 254 17.85 -4.27 6.37
CA LYS A 254 19.19 -4.00 6.94
C LYS A 254 20.28 -4.18 5.88
N THR A 255 20.11 -5.17 5.00
CA THR A 255 21.03 -5.46 3.92
C THR A 255 20.27 -5.78 2.64
N LYS A 256 20.92 -5.57 1.49
CA LYS A 256 20.41 -6.01 0.19
C LYS A 256 20.07 -7.51 0.18
N SER A 257 20.92 -8.34 0.80
CA SER A 257 20.73 -9.78 0.92
C SER A 257 19.53 -10.20 1.78
N THR A 258 19.01 -9.31 2.64
CA THR A 258 17.76 -9.55 3.39
C THR A 258 16.51 -9.13 2.60
N THR A 259 16.67 -8.38 1.51
CA THR A 259 15.57 -7.88 0.66
C THR A 259 15.43 -8.69 -0.62
N ILE A 260 16.55 -9.01 -1.26
CA ILE A 260 16.61 -9.72 -2.54
C ILE A 260 17.63 -10.85 -2.44
N ALA A 261 17.17 -11.96 -1.89
CA ALA A 261 17.90 -13.22 -1.79
C ALA A 261 17.48 -14.18 -2.92
N GLY A 262 18.24 -15.25 -3.12
CA GLY A 262 17.83 -16.35 -4.01
C GLY A 262 17.59 -15.96 -5.47
N GLY A 263 18.06 -14.79 -5.92
CA GLY A 263 17.80 -14.26 -7.26
C GLY A 263 16.38 -13.75 -7.50
N ILE A 264 15.56 -13.58 -6.47
CA ILE A 264 14.21 -12.99 -6.57
C ILE A 264 14.32 -11.47 -6.53
N ASN A 265 14.78 -10.86 -7.63
CA ASN A 265 15.19 -9.46 -7.65
C ASN A 265 14.57 -8.62 -8.78
N LYS A 266 13.73 -9.20 -9.65
CA LYS A 266 13.04 -8.43 -10.67
C LYS A 266 11.77 -7.82 -10.08
N PRO A 267 11.56 -6.49 -10.11
CA PRO A 267 10.32 -5.90 -9.63
C PRO A 267 9.10 -6.43 -10.40
N LEU A 268 8.12 -6.95 -9.68
CA LEU A 268 6.82 -7.39 -10.20
C LEU A 268 5.82 -6.23 -10.17
N LEU A 269 5.66 -5.64 -8.97
CA LEU A 269 4.81 -4.48 -8.72
C LEU A 269 5.28 -3.72 -7.48
N VAL A 270 4.83 -2.48 -7.35
CA VAL A 270 5.06 -1.59 -6.21
C VAL A 270 3.73 -1.10 -5.66
N LYS A 271 3.61 -0.94 -4.35
CA LYS A 271 2.42 -0.39 -3.69
C LYS A 271 2.81 0.41 -2.45
N ASP A 272 1.93 1.32 -2.03
CA ASP A 272 2.09 2.04 -0.78
C ASP A 272 1.98 1.10 0.43
N LEU A 273 2.96 1.21 1.32
CA LEU A 273 2.97 0.56 2.62
C LEU A 273 2.31 1.47 3.66
N ARG A 274 1.17 1.02 4.19
CA ARG A 274 0.54 1.60 5.37
C ARG A 274 0.32 0.50 6.40
N HIS A 275 0.81 0.71 7.61
CA HIS A 275 0.60 -0.18 8.73
C HIS A 275 -0.76 0.10 9.36
N LYS A 276 -1.39 -0.94 9.90
CA LYS A 276 -2.66 -0.87 10.61
C LYS A 276 -2.50 -1.60 11.93
N PHE A 277 -3.14 -1.08 12.96
CA PHE A 277 -3.11 -1.63 14.30
C PHE A 277 -4.52 -1.65 14.90
N ILE A 278 -4.80 -2.71 15.63
CA ILE A 278 -6.06 -2.87 16.38
C ILE A 278 -5.75 -2.97 17.90
N PRO A 279 -6.61 -2.42 18.76
CA PRO A 279 -6.49 -2.56 20.20
C PRO A 279 -6.65 -4.02 20.63
N VAL A 280 -5.80 -4.46 21.54
CA VAL A 280 -5.87 -5.73 22.25
C VAL A 280 -5.70 -5.49 23.74
N LYS A 281 -6.43 -6.23 24.57
CA LYS A 281 -6.35 -6.10 26.02
C LYS A 281 -5.44 -7.19 26.59
N ILE A 282 -4.25 -6.79 27.04
CA ILE A 282 -3.25 -7.69 27.61
C ILE A 282 -3.07 -7.32 29.08
N LYS A 283 -3.40 -8.27 29.99
CA LYS A 283 -3.29 -8.11 31.45
C LYS A 283 -3.91 -6.78 31.95
N GLY A 284 -5.07 -6.42 31.40
CA GLY A 284 -5.83 -5.22 31.78
C GLY A 284 -5.40 -3.92 31.11
N LYS A 285 -4.29 -3.89 30.36
CA LYS A 285 -3.84 -2.72 29.59
C LYS A 285 -4.21 -2.86 28.11
N VAL A 286 -4.60 -1.76 27.48
CA VAL A 286 -4.75 -1.69 26.02
C VAL A 286 -3.37 -1.61 25.39
N SER A 287 -3.17 -2.34 24.30
CA SER A 287 -1.97 -2.31 23.47
C SER A 287 -2.41 -2.44 22.01
N TYR A 288 -1.63 -1.92 21.07
CA TYR A 288 -2.02 -1.90 19.66
C TYR A 288 -1.20 -2.94 18.88
N ARG A 289 -1.88 -3.97 18.38
CA ARG A 289 -1.27 -5.09 17.64
C ARG A 289 -1.33 -4.86 16.14
N HIS A 290 -0.21 -5.07 15.45
CA HIS A 290 -0.15 -4.94 13.98
C HIS A 290 -1.04 -5.97 13.28
N VAL A 291 -1.76 -5.54 12.26
CA VAL A 291 -2.57 -6.41 11.39
C VAL A 291 -2.41 -6.03 9.91
N THR A 292 -2.47 -7.05 9.04
CA THR A 292 -2.44 -6.85 7.57
C THR A 292 -3.81 -6.63 6.97
N THR A 293 -4.87 -7.02 7.68
CA THR A 293 -6.27 -6.84 7.28
C THR A 293 -7.10 -6.72 8.54
N ILE A 294 -8.08 -5.82 8.53
CA ILE A 294 -9.02 -5.64 9.63
C ILE A 294 -10.01 -6.82 9.55
N PRO A 295 -10.19 -7.60 10.63
CA PRO A 295 -11.19 -8.67 10.64
C PRO A 295 -12.60 -8.13 10.39
N GLU A 296 -13.44 -8.89 9.66
CA GLU A 296 -14.80 -8.47 9.24
C GLU A 296 -15.79 -8.39 10.42
N ASP A 297 -15.48 -9.03 11.55
CA ASP A 297 -16.28 -9.05 12.77
C ASP A 297 -16.01 -7.83 13.69
N HIS A 298 -15.32 -6.81 13.17
CA HIS A 298 -14.73 -5.73 13.96
C HIS A 298 -14.95 -4.32 13.37
N ASP A 299 -16.07 -4.08 12.69
CA ASP A 299 -16.39 -2.78 12.07
C ASP A 299 -16.45 -1.60 13.05
N GLU A 300 -16.60 -1.85 14.36
CA GLU A 300 -16.60 -0.83 15.43
C GLU A 300 -15.24 -0.61 16.11
N ILE A 301 -14.18 -1.31 15.69
CA ILE A 301 -12.87 -1.22 16.35
C ILE A 301 -12.09 0.01 15.89
N GLU A 302 -11.58 0.79 16.84
CA GLU A 302 -10.64 1.88 16.57
C GLU A 302 -9.37 1.34 15.87
N VAL A 303 -9.19 1.66 14.59
CA VAL A 303 -8.00 1.26 13.83
C VAL A 303 -7.02 2.42 13.74
N ILE A 304 -5.85 2.24 14.32
CA ILE A 304 -4.74 3.18 14.13
C ILE A 304 -4.00 2.83 12.85
N LYS A 305 -3.70 3.83 12.03
CA LYS A 305 -2.97 3.69 10.76
C LYS A 305 -1.68 4.50 10.79
N THR A 306 -0.76 4.19 9.88
CA THR A 306 0.41 5.05 9.61
C THR A 306 -0.05 6.50 9.41
N HIS A 307 0.59 7.43 10.13
CA HIS A 307 0.22 8.84 10.15
C HIS A 307 0.36 9.47 8.74
N PRO A 308 -0.50 10.42 8.34
CA PRO A 308 -0.40 11.08 7.03
C PRO A 308 0.95 11.77 6.80
N ASN A 309 1.53 12.37 7.84
CA ASN A 309 2.84 13.05 7.77
C ASN A 309 4.03 12.09 7.83
N PHE A 310 3.81 10.79 8.08
CA PHE A 310 4.88 9.81 7.96
C PHE A 310 5.13 9.55 6.47
N PRO A 311 6.40 9.59 5.99
CA PRO A 311 6.70 9.41 4.57
C PRO A 311 6.06 8.15 3.98
N THR A 312 5.50 8.26 2.78
CA THR A 312 4.98 7.11 2.04
C THR A 312 6.13 6.13 1.79
N MET A 313 6.05 4.96 2.39
CA MET A 313 6.99 3.88 2.14
C MET A 313 6.42 2.96 1.06
N LEU A 314 7.30 2.34 0.29
CA LEU A 314 6.90 1.41 -0.76
C LEU A 314 7.12 -0.03 -0.30
N VAL A 315 6.13 -0.88 -0.57
CA VAL A 315 6.30 -2.32 -0.64
C VAL A 315 6.61 -2.68 -2.09
N VAL A 316 7.60 -3.53 -2.30
CA VAL A 316 7.95 -4.04 -3.62
C VAL A 316 7.71 -5.54 -3.63
N GLU A 317 6.85 -5.99 -4.53
CA GLU A 317 6.80 -7.41 -4.84
C GLU A 317 7.82 -7.68 -5.94
N VAL A 318 8.67 -8.68 -5.72
CA VAL A 318 9.76 -9.07 -6.61
C VAL A 318 9.55 -10.50 -7.06
N PHE A 319 10.00 -10.84 -8.26
CA PHE A 319 9.88 -12.18 -8.80
C PHE A 319 11.15 -12.67 -9.48
N ARG A 320 11.22 -13.98 -9.68
CA ARG A 320 12.17 -14.66 -10.56
C ARG A 320 11.44 -15.66 -11.42
N VAL A 321 11.88 -15.76 -12.66
CA VAL A 321 11.49 -16.85 -13.54
C VAL A 321 12.28 -18.09 -13.14
N ILE A 322 11.59 -19.20 -12.94
CA ILE A 322 12.19 -20.50 -12.62
C ILE A 322 11.99 -21.51 -13.74
N ASP A 323 11.04 -21.33 -14.64
CA ASP A 323 10.87 -22.17 -15.84
C ASP A 323 10.44 -21.32 -17.04
N THR A 324 10.30 -21.91 -18.21
CA THR A 324 9.98 -21.20 -19.46
C THR A 324 8.62 -20.51 -19.35
N PRO A 325 8.54 -19.17 -19.42
CA PRO A 325 7.29 -18.43 -19.33
C PRO A 325 6.31 -18.78 -20.45
N SER A 326 5.01 -18.73 -20.15
CA SER A 326 3.97 -18.95 -21.16
C SER A 326 3.86 -17.80 -22.18
N LEU A 327 4.30 -16.60 -21.83
CA LEU A 327 4.21 -15.39 -22.66
C LEU A 327 5.47 -14.54 -22.53
N GLU A 328 5.67 -13.65 -23.50
CA GLU A 328 6.59 -12.52 -23.34
C GLU A 328 5.96 -11.45 -22.44
N PRO A 329 6.77 -10.69 -21.67
CA PRO A 329 6.30 -9.48 -21.01
C PRO A 329 5.72 -8.49 -22.03
N ILE A 330 4.78 -7.66 -21.59
CA ILE A 330 4.35 -6.53 -22.42
C ILE A 330 5.55 -5.60 -22.70
N SER A 331 5.55 -4.98 -23.89
CA SER A 331 6.72 -4.23 -24.39
C SER A 331 7.26 -3.17 -23.44
N VAL A 332 6.38 -2.49 -22.71
CA VAL A 332 6.74 -1.41 -21.77
C VAL A 332 7.39 -1.92 -20.48
N LEU A 333 7.29 -3.21 -20.16
CA LEU A 333 7.96 -3.85 -19.02
C LEU A 333 9.20 -4.66 -19.44
N ALA A 334 9.45 -4.80 -20.75
CA ALA A 334 10.47 -5.69 -21.28
C ALA A 334 11.90 -5.27 -20.88
N ASP A 335 12.16 -3.96 -20.79
CA ASP A 335 13.47 -3.41 -20.42
C ASP A 335 13.71 -3.30 -18.90
N GLY A 336 12.68 -3.56 -18.08
CA GLY A 336 12.75 -3.48 -16.63
C GLY A 336 12.89 -2.07 -16.04
N SER A 337 12.80 -1.01 -16.86
CA SER A 337 12.88 0.40 -16.40
C SER A 337 11.61 0.86 -15.69
N LYS A 338 10.49 0.23 -16.02
CA LYS A 338 9.16 0.50 -15.47
C LYS A 338 8.68 -0.67 -14.64
N VAL A 339 7.94 -0.35 -13.59
CA VAL A 339 7.25 -1.32 -12.74
C VAL A 339 5.77 -0.96 -12.63
N ILE A 340 4.95 -1.97 -12.40
CA ILE A 340 3.53 -1.79 -12.15
C ILE A 340 3.34 -1.13 -10.79
N TYR A 341 2.64 0.00 -10.75
CA TYR A 341 2.27 0.66 -9.52
C TYR A 341 0.82 0.36 -9.16
N ILE A 342 0.62 -0.28 -8.02
CA ILE A 342 -0.69 -0.49 -7.45
C ILE A 342 -0.95 0.71 -6.56
N THR A 343 -1.64 1.71 -7.12
CA THR A 343 -2.42 2.61 -6.28
C THR A 343 -3.33 1.70 -5.45
N GLN A 344 -3.38 1.88 -4.13
CA GLN A 344 -4.57 1.44 -3.43
C GLN A 344 -5.69 2.17 -4.17
N ARG A 345 -6.44 1.46 -5.02
CA ARG A 345 -7.69 1.98 -5.54
C ARG A 345 -8.41 2.39 -4.27
N GLU A 346 -8.51 3.69 -4.02
CA GLU A 346 -9.65 4.15 -3.25
C GLU A 346 -10.82 3.52 -3.99
N ASN A 347 -11.46 2.57 -3.33
CA ASN A 347 -12.70 2.00 -3.84
C ASN A 347 -13.55 3.17 -4.29
N SER A 348 -14.21 3.03 -5.45
CA SER A 348 -15.29 3.90 -5.93
C SER A 348 -15.80 4.81 -4.81
N LYS A 349 -15.31 6.05 -4.75
CA LYS A 349 -15.68 6.96 -3.66
C LYS A 349 -17.08 7.43 -4.00
N THR A 350 -18.02 7.14 -3.12
CA THR A 350 -19.35 7.75 -3.24
C THR A 350 -19.25 9.17 -2.72
N GLU A 351 -19.44 10.13 -3.60
CA GLU A 351 -19.46 11.55 -3.25
C GLU A 351 -20.91 12.02 -3.18
N LYS A 352 -21.24 12.68 -2.07
CA LYS A 352 -22.53 13.35 -1.86
C LYS A 352 -22.24 14.83 -1.81
N GLU A 353 -22.76 15.60 -2.76
CA GLU A 353 -22.48 17.04 -2.85
C GLU A 353 -23.73 17.87 -3.16
N ILE A 354 -23.70 19.13 -2.73
CA ILE A 354 -24.60 20.19 -3.23
C ILE A 354 -23.79 21.31 -3.85
N LYS A 355 -24.41 22.06 -4.77
CA LYS A 355 -23.82 23.22 -5.43
C LYS A 355 -24.67 24.44 -5.21
N ILE A 356 -24.04 25.57 -4.93
CA ILE A 356 -24.72 26.84 -4.70
C ILE A 356 -24.02 27.93 -5.49
N LEU A 357 -24.75 28.63 -6.36
CA LEU A 357 -24.22 29.80 -7.07
C LEU A 357 -24.11 30.97 -6.11
N VAL A 358 -22.95 31.63 -6.10
CA VAL A 358 -22.70 32.78 -5.23
C VAL A 358 -22.27 34.01 -6.03
N HIS A 359 -22.81 35.15 -5.64
CA HIS A 359 -22.52 36.44 -6.27
C HIS A 359 -21.70 37.37 -5.36
N ASP A 360 -21.83 37.22 -4.04
CA ASP A 360 -21.09 38.01 -3.04
C ASP A 360 -20.05 37.13 -2.32
N ILE A 361 -18.91 36.93 -3.00
CA ILE A 361 -17.80 36.11 -2.51
C ILE A 361 -17.27 36.60 -1.13
N PRO A 362 -17.01 37.90 -0.90
CA PRO A 362 -16.54 38.37 0.40
C PRO A 362 -17.47 38.01 1.56
N SER A 363 -18.77 38.21 1.39
CA SER A 363 -19.75 37.89 2.43
C SER A 363 -19.78 36.40 2.74
N VAL A 364 -19.73 35.55 1.72
CA VAL A 364 -19.78 34.10 1.95
C VAL A 364 -18.47 33.57 2.53
N LEU A 365 -17.31 34.04 2.06
CA LEU A 365 -16.03 33.69 2.66
C LEU A 365 -15.96 34.04 4.15
N LYS A 366 -16.54 35.19 4.54
CA LYS A 366 -16.65 35.57 5.95
C LYS A 366 -17.43 34.51 6.73
N LYS A 367 -18.58 34.05 6.21
CA LYS A 367 -19.39 33.00 6.86
C LYS A 367 -18.67 31.65 6.92
N ILE A 368 -18.04 31.22 5.83
CA ILE A 368 -17.29 29.95 5.76
C ILE A 368 -16.21 29.89 6.84
N ARG A 369 -15.45 30.98 7.03
CA ARG A 369 -14.38 31.07 8.05
C ARG A 369 -14.88 30.99 9.50
N PHE A 370 -16.19 31.21 9.75
CA PHE A 370 -16.76 31.02 11.08
C PHE A 370 -17.09 29.57 11.39
N VAL A 371 -17.39 28.75 10.36
CA VAL A 371 -17.85 27.37 10.53
C VAL A 371 -16.79 26.33 10.16
N SER A 372 -15.74 26.75 9.46
CA SER A 372 -14.72 25.85 8.92
C SER A 372 -13.33 26.48 8.95
N LYS A 373 -12.29 25.63 8.92
CA LYS A 373 -10.90 26.04 8.84
C LYS A 373 -10.43 26.03 7.39
N TYR A 374 -9.64 27.03 7.02
CA TYR A 374 -8.95 27.07 5.75
C TYR A 374 -7.95 25.90 5.64
N VAL A 375 -7.98 25.20 4.51
CA VAL A 375 -7.03 24.12 4.20
C VAL A 375 -6.03 24.59 3.16
N ARG A 376 -6.51 24.94 1.96
CA ARG A 376 -5.65 25.37 0.85
C ARG A 376 -6.39 26.15 -0.22
N THR A 377 -5.62 26.82 -1.08
CA THR A 377 -6.09 27.40 -2.34
C THR A 377 -5.24 26.82 -3.46
N ALA A 378 -5.88 26.48 -4.58
CA ALA A 378 -5.19 25.98 -5.76
C ALA A 378 -5.80 26.54 -7.03
N TYR A 379 -4.95 26.75 -8.04
CA TYR A 379 -5.39 26.84 -9.41
C TYR A 379 -5.65 25.43 -9.93
N VAL A 380 -6.78 25.23 -10.60
CA VAL A 380 -7.23 23.93 -11.09
C VAL A 380 -7.58 24.05 -12.56
N ARG A 381 -7.06 23.12 -13.36
CA ARG A 381 -7.44 22.90 -14.76
C ARG A 381 -8.07 21.53 -14.90
N ASP A 382 -9.35 21.50 -15.20
CA ASP A 382 -10.08 20.28 -15.51
C ASP A 382 -10.21 20.13 -17.02
N MET A 383 -9.95 18.93 -17.53
CA MET A 383 -10.16 18.52 -18.91
C MET A 383 -11.07 17.29 -18.91
N ILE A 384 -12.18 17.37 -19.64
CA ILE A 384 -13.19 16.31 -19.70
C ILE A 384 -13.02 15.56 -21.01
N PHE A 385 -12.82 14.26 -20.88
CA PHE A 385 -12.73 13.33 -21.98
C PHE A 385 -13.99 12.47 -22.01
N GLY A 386 -14.58 12.34 -23.18
CA GLY A 386 -15.72 11.47 -23.40
C GLY A 386 -15.58 10.64 -24.65
N ARG A 387 -16.54 9.73 -24.84
CA ARG A 387 -16.63 8.84 -25.98
C ARG A 387 -18.00 9.00 -26.63
N LYS A 388 -18.03 9.02 -27.96
CA LYS A 388 -19.30 9.10 -28.71
C LYS A 388 -20.22 7.94 -28.31
N LYS A 389 -21.45 8.27 -27.89
CA LYS A 389 -22.52 7.35 -27.45
C LYS A 389 -22.27 6.66 -26.10
N ASP A 390 -21.40 7.20 -25.25
CA ASP A 390 -21.18 6.72 -23.88
C ASP A 390 -21.37 7.87 -22.88
N ASP A 391 -22.08 7.59 -21.79
CA ASP A 391 -22.30 8.56 -20.70
C ASP A 391 -21.10 8.60 -19.74
N LYS A 392 -20.15 7.67 -19.87
CA LYS A 392 -18.91 7.69 -19.09
C LYS A 392 -18.00 8.84 -19.54
N LYS A 393 -17.61 9.67 -18.58
CA LYS A 393 -16.60 10.72 -18.74
C LYS A 393 -15.37 10.43 -17.90
N ILE A 394 -14.22 10.86 -18.37
CA ILE A 394 -12.97 10.92 -17.61
C ILE A 394 -12.63 12.38 -17.40
N ARG A 395 -12.48 12.81 -16.15
CA ARG A 395 -11.94 14.12 -15.81
C ARG A 395 -10.46 13.99 -15.49
N LEU A 396 -9.62 14.65 -16.28
CA LEU A 396 -8.23 14.92 -15.95
C LEU A 396 -8.15 16.28 -15.25
N ARG A 397 -7.73 16.27 -13.99
CA ARG A 397 -7.51 17.45 -13.18
C ARG A 397 -6.02 17.70 -13.02
N VAL A 398 -5.57 18.90 -13.32
CA VAL A 398 -4.26 19.43 -12.93
C VAL A 398 -4.51 20.49 -11.86
N GLU A 399 -4.05 20.22 -10.64
CA GLU A 399 -4.15 21.12 -9.48
C GLU A 399 -2.75 21.65 -9.15
N ASP A 400 -2.61 22.96 -9.05
CA ASP A 400 -1.37 23.66 -8.70
C ASP A 400 -1.65 24.58 -7.52
N ASN A 401 -1.13 24.22 -6.34
CA ASN A 401 -1.29 25.01 -5.12
C ASN A 401 -0.13 26.00 -4.91
N PHE A 402 0.63 26.30 -5.96
CA PHE A 402 1.81 27.18 -5.98
C PHE A 402 3.05 26.64 -5.26
N GLU A 403 2.96 25.49 -4.60
CA GLU A 403 4.10 24.75 -4.02
C GLU A 403 4.32 23.41 -4.73
N TYR A 404 3.22 22.73 -5.07
CA TYR A 404 3.19 21.41 -5.67
C TYR A 404 2.12 21.34 -6.76
N ARG A 405 2.44 20.58 -7.80
CA ARG A 405 1.49 20.22 -8.85
C ARG A 405 1.03 18.79 -8.68
N LEU A 406 -0.28 18.58 -8.66
CA LEU A 406 -0.92 17.28 -8.63
C LEU A 406 -1.73 17.06 -9.91
N VAL A 407 -1.68 15.85 -10.45
CA VAL A 407 -2.42 15.43 -11.63
C VAL A 407 -3.26 14.21 -11.25
N ASN A 408 -4.57 14.28 -11.49
CA ASN A 408 -5.52 13.22 -11.17
C ASN A 408 -6.44 12.96 -12.36
N ALA A 409 -6.54 11.70 -12.80
CA ALA A 409 -7.54 11.28 -13.78
C ALA A 409 -8.60 10.42 -13.10
N THR A 410 -9.87 10.77 -13.25
CA THR A 410 -11.00 10.13 -12.56
C THR A 410 -12.11 9.79 -13.54
N HIS A 411 -12.65 8.57 -13.46
CA HIS A 411 -13.98 8.29 -13.99
C HIS A 411 -15.01 8.86 -13.03
N LYS A 412 -15.90 9.70 -13.54
CA LYS A 412 -17.07 10.17 -12.80
C LYS A 412 -18.32 9.60 -13.45
N TYR A 413 -19.19 9.04 -12.63
CA TYR A 413 -20.56 8.75 -13.04
C TYR A 413 -21.54 9.05 -11.91
N LYS A 414 -22.57 9.80 -12.27
CA LYS A 414 -23.69 10.15 -11.39
C LYS A 414 -24.72 9.03 -11.43
N TYR A 415 -25.14 8.54 -10.27
CA TYR A 415 -26.12 7.46 -10.19
C TYR A 415 -27.47 7.89 -9.60
N ALA A 416 -27.52 8.96 -8.78
CA ALA A 416 -28.76 9.45 -8.20
C ALA A 416 -28.74 10.97 -7.90
N ILE A 417 -29.93 11.54 -7.78
CA ILE A 417 -30.17 12.83 -7.11
C ILE A 417 -31.34 12.63 -6.15
N GLU A 418 -31.13 12.93 -4.87
CA GLU A 418 -32.15 12.82 -3.84
C GLU A 418 -32.10 14.09 -2.98
N GLN A 419 -33.25 14.75 -2.78
CA GLN A 419 -33.36 15.98 -1.98
C GLN A 419 -32.37 17.10 -2.39
N GLY A 420 -32.01 17.15 -3.67
CA GLY A 420 -31.04 18.13 -4.20
C GLY A 420 -29.57 17.77 -4.00
N ILE A 421 -29.26 16.70 -3.26
CA ILE A 421 -27.92 16.13 -3.13
C ILE A 421 -27.61 15.28 -4.36
N LYS A 422 -26.48 15.57 -5.02
CA LYS A 422 -25.96 14.74 -6.10
C LYS A 422 -25.16 13.60 -5.50
N LYS A 423 -25.42 12.38 -5.96
CA LYS A 423 -24.66 11.18 -5.59
C LYS A 423 -23.86 10.69 -6.78
N GLU A 424 -22.54 10.78 -6.67
CA GLU A 424 -21.58 10.44 -7.72
C GLU A 424 -20.65 9.33 -7.25
N ILE A 425 -20.13 8.57 -8.19
CA ILE A 425 -19.03 7.65 -7.96
C ILE A 425 -17.81 8.17 -8.71
N GLU A 426 -16.72 8.37 -7.96
CA GLU A 426 -15.39 8.64 -8.50
C GLU A 426 -14.52 7.38 -8.47
N GLU A 427 -13.97 7.01 -9.62
CA GLU A 427 -12.97 5.95 -9.74
C GLU A 427 -11.65 6.54 -10.26
N THR A 428 -10.62 6.53 -9.42
CA THR A 428 -9.29 7.07 -9.78
C THR A 428 -8.57 6.16 -10.77
N LEU A 429 -8.24 6.71 -11.93
CA LEU A 429 -7.43 6.08 -12.97
C LEU A 429 -5.94 6.40 -12.80
N TYR A 430 -5.62 7.64 -12.46
CA TYR A 430 -4.24 8.11 -12.28
C TYR A 430 -4.18 9.12 -11.15
N HIS A 431 -3.15 9.04 -10.31
CA HIS A 431 -2.85 10.05 -9.29
C HIS A 431 -1.32 10.19 -9.21
N GLY A 432 -0.82 11.40 -9.48
CA GLY A 432 0.62 11.65 -9.55
C GLY A 432 0.94 13.07 -9.95
N HIS A 433 2.06 13.27 -10.66
CA HIS A 433 2.56 14.61 -11.01
C HIS A 433 2.77 14.84 -12.51
N SER A 434 2.59 13.81 -13.36
CA SER A 434 2.80 13.90 -14.81
C SER A 434 1.48 13.90 -15.57
N VAL A 435 1.29 14.92 -16.41
CA VAL A 435 0.16 14.99 -17.34
C VAL A 435 0.33 13.95 -18.45
N GLU A 436 1.55 13.70 -18.91
CA GLU A 436 1.84 12.71 -19.94
C GLU A 436 1.44 11.31 -19.50
N ASP A 437 1.79 10.91 -18.27
CA ASP A 437 1.42 9.62 -17.71
C ASP A 437 -0.11 9.50 -17.53
N ALA A 438 -0.76 10.58 -17.09
CA ALA A 438 -2.22 10.63 -16.98
C ALA A 438 -2.91 10.51 -18.35
N MET A 439 -2.38 11.18 -19.38
CA MET A 439 -2.88 11.10 -20.75
C MET A 439 -2.67 9.70 -21.36
N ALA A 440 -1.53 9.07 -21.08
CA ALA A 440 -1.30 7.68 -21.44
C ALA A 440 -2.31 6.74 -20.76
N MET A 441 -2.63 6.99 -19.49
CA MET A 441 -3.66 6.25 -18.76
C MET A 441 -5.05 6.41 -19.40
N ILE A 442 -5.47 7.64 -19.71
CA ILE A 442 -6.76 7.92 -20.37
C ILE A 442 -6.83 7.22 -21.73
N SER A 443 -5.74 7.30 -22.51
CA SER A 443 -5.65 6.63 -23.83
C SER A 443 -5.78 5.11 -23.71
N SER A 444 -5.29 4.52 -22.62
CA SER A 444 -5.43 3.08 -22.36
C SER A 444 -6.86 2.64 -22.03
N GLN A 445 -7.73 3.55 -21.58
CA GLN A 445 -9.15 3.27 -21.31
C GLN A 445 -10.00 3.18 -22.60
N GLY A 446 -9.41 3.46 -23.76
CA GLY A 446 -10.04 3.36 -25.07
C GLY A 446 -10.07 4.69 -25.82
N ASN A 447 -10.96 4.80 -26.79
CA ASN A 447 -11.06 5.96 -27.69
C ASN A 447 -11.78 7.15 -27.05
N PHE A 448 -11.28 7.61 -25.91
CA PHE A 448 -11.70 8.85 -25.27
C PHE A 448 -11.05 10.05 -25.98
N ALA A 449 -11.83 11.10 -26.22
CA ALA A 449 -11.35 12.36 -26.80
C ALA A 449 -11.74 13.51 -25.88
N GLU A 450 -10.91 14.56 -25.83
CA GLU A 450 -11.23 15.78 -25.10
C GLU A 450 -12.49 16.41 -25.69
N GLU A 451 -13.47 16.66 -24.83
CA GLU A 451 -14.73 17.32 -25.18
C GLU A 451 -14.71 18.77 -24.74
N ASN A 452 -14.23 19.04 -23.52
CA ASN A 452 -14.09 20.38 -22.98
C ASN A 452 -13.05 20.48 -21.86
N SER A 453 -12.78 21.71 -21.44
CA SER A 453 -11.87 22.02 -20.35
C SER A 453 -12.15 23.39 -19.73
N TYR A 454 -11.86 23.52 -18.44
CA TYR A 454 -12.11 24.73 -17.67
C TYR A 454 -11.04 24.97 -16.60
N GLU A 455 -10.67 26.23 -16.44
CA GLU A 455 -9.88 26.71 -15.32
C GLU A 455 -10.79 27.16 -14.17
N LYS A 456 -10.32 26.95 -12.94
CA LYS A 456 -10.92 27.52 -11.73
C LYS A 456 -9.86 27.79 -10.66
N ILE A 457 -10.17 28.72 -9.77
CA ILE A 457 -9.44 28.87 -8.50
C ILE A 457 -10.32 28.23 -7.44
N ARG A 458 -9.81 27.18 -6.80
CA ARG A 458 -10.50 26.45 -5.74
C ARG A 458 -9.90 26.81 -4.39
N THR A 459 -10.74 27.22 -3.45
CA THR A 459 -10.36 27.33 -2.04
C THR A 459 -11.09 26.26 -1.24
N LEU A 460 -10.35 25.40 -0.54
CA LEU A 460 -10.86 24.31 0.28
C LEU A 460 -10.87 24.71 1.76
N PHE A 461 -11.98 24.43 2.42
CA PHE A 461 -12.16 24.53 3.85
C PHE A 461 -12.72 23.22 4.39
N LEU A 462 -12.40 22.92 5.65
CA LEU A 462 -12.88 21.73 6.35
C LEU A 462 -13.53 22.13 7.68
N ASN A 463 -14.76 21.68 7.92
CA ASN A 463 -15.41 21.86 9.21
C ASN A 463 -14.96 20.75 10.21
N PRO A 464 -15.30 20.85 11.51
CA PRO A 464 -14.96 19.83 12.50
C PRO A 464 -15.65 18.47 12.34
N GLN A 465 -16.64 18.37 11.45
CA GLN A 465 -17.38 17.15 11.11
C GLN A 465 -16.84 16.51 9.81
N ASP A 466 -15.64 16.90 9.37
CA ASP A 466 -15.02 16.46 8.13
C ASP A 466 -15.87 16.70 6.86
N THR A 467 -16.78 17.69 6.90
CA THR A 467 -17.47 18.19 5.70
C THR A 467 -16.57 19.17 4.96
N GLU A 468 -16.34 18.90 3.68
CA GLU A 468 -15.58 19.75 2.79
C GLU A 468 -16.45 20.87 2.24
N ILE A 469 -15.92 22.09 2.28
CA ILE A 469 -16.53 23.26 1.65
C ILE A 469 -15.52 23.80 0.65
N THR A 470 -15.88 23.76 -0.63
CA THR A 470 -15.06 24.40 -1.67
C THR A 470 -15.73 25.68 -2.15
N LEU A 471 -14.94 26.73 -2.30
CA LEU A 471 -15.31 27.89 -3.11
C LEU A 471 -14.55 27.80 -4.42
N ASP A 472 -15.27 27.53 -5.50
CA ASP A 472 -14.77 27.49 -6.85
C ASP A 472 -15.09 28.78 -7.59
N ILE A 473 -14.05 29.49 -7.98
CA ILE A 473 -14.18 30.66 -8.84
C ILE A 473 -13.85 30.20 -10.26
N TYR A 474 -14.82 30.28 -11.15
CA TYR A 474 -14.68 30.06 -12.59
C TYR A 474 -14.65 31.40 -13.33
N PRO A 475 -14.20 31.45 -14.59
CA PRO A 475 -14.29 32.64 -15.43
C PRO A 475 -15.73 33.16 -15.61
N TYR A 476 -16.75 32.31 -15.44
CA TYR A 476 -18.17 32.63 -15.67
C TYR A 476 -19.01 32.74 -14.39
N GLY A 477 -18.42 32.54 -13.21
CA GLY A 477 -19.16 32.62 -11.94
C GLY A 477 -18.44 31.98 -10.77
N ALA A 478 -18.98 32.14 -9.57
CA ALA A 478 -18.47 31.46 -8.38
C ALA A 478 -19.51 30.48 -7.83
N ILE A 479 -19.02 29.32 -7.41
CA ILE A 479 -19.81 28.18 -6.95
C ILE A 479 -19.26 27.75 -5.61
N ILE A 480 -20.15 27.41 -4.68
CA ILE A 480 -19.79 26.68 -3.48
C ILE A 480 -20.22 25.24 -3.66
N GLU A 481 -19.31 24.31 -3.43
CA GLU A 481 -19.65 22.89 -3.26
C GLU A 481 -19.50 22.54 -1.77
N ILE A 482 -20.49 21.83 -1.22
CA ILE A 482 -20.44 21.25 0.12
C ILE A 482 -20.54 19.74 -0.04
N GLU A 483 -19.53 19.01 0.44
CA GLU A 483 -19.40 17.56 0.28
C GLU A 483 -19.20 16.90 1.65
N GLY A 484 -19.92 15.81 1.91
CA GLY A 484 -19.87 15.09 3.19
C GLY A 484 -21.07 14.17 3.39
N GLU A 485 -21.42 13.88 4.65
CA GLU A 485 -22.66 13.17 4.95
C GLU A 485 -23.90 14.07 4.78
N GLU A 486 -25.04 13.48 4.41
CA GLU A 486 -26.25 14.23 3.99
C GLU A 486 -26.72 15.23 5.06
N ASP A 487 -26.83 14.77 6.31
CA ASP A 487 -27.27 15.61 7.43
C ASP A 487 -26.31 16.79 7.67
N ASP A 488 -25.01 16.56 7.53
CA ASP A 488 -23.97 17.57 7.73
C ASP A 488 -23.92 18.57 6.57
N ILE A 489 -24.20 18.14 5.34
CA ILE A 489 -24.34 19.03 4.18
C ILE A 489 -25.48 20.03 4.42
N HIS A 490 -26.68 19.55 4.78
CA HIS A 490 -27.83 20.42 5.03
C HIS A 490 -27.59 21.36 6.21
N LYS A 491 -26.98 20.86 7.28
CA LYS A 491 -26.63 21.67 8.45
C LYS A 491 -25.63 22.77 8.09
N THR A 492 -24.55 22.42 7.39
CA THR A 492 -23.51 23.37 6.95
C THR A 492 -24.09 24.43 6.02
N ALA A 493 -24.92 24.04 5.04
CA ALA A 493 -25.58 24.98 4.15
C ALA A 493 -26.45 26.00 4.91
N LYS A 494 -27.22 25.53 5.90
CA LYS A 494 -28.05 26.37 6.75
C LYS A 494 -27.23 27.33 7.61
N GLU A 495 -26.10 26.89 8.16
CA GLU A 495 -25.17 27.75 8.93
C GLU A 495 -24.53 28.85 8.05
N LEU A 496 -24.31 28.56 6.77
CA LEU A 496 -23.90 29.55 5.77
C LEU A 496 -25.06 30.46 5.30
N GLY A 497 -26.28 30.17 5.74
CA GLY A 497 -27.48 30.95 5.45
C GLY A 497 -28.13 30.62 4.12
N PHE A 498 -27.91 29.42 3.59
CA PHE A 498 -28.56 28.90 2.40
C PHE A 498 -29.69 27.93 2.75
N SER A 499 -30.62 27.78 1.83
CA SER A 499 -31.74 26.83 1.89
C SER A 499 -31.69 25.85 0.72
N GLU A 500 -32.39 24.73 0.84
CA GLU A 500 -32.47 23.70 -0.22
C GLU A 500 -32.98 24.23 -1.57
N LYS A 501 -33.75 25.33 -1.57
CA LYS A 501 -34.22 25.98 -2.80
C LYS A 501 -33.10 26.59 -3.64
N GLU A 502 -31.95 26.83 -3.03
CA GLU A 502 -30.77 27.42 -3.68
C GLU A 502 -29.80 26.34 -4.20
N TYR A 503 -30.09 25.07 -3.96
CA TYR A 503 -29.27 23.97 -4.43
C TYR A 503 -29.40 23.85 -5.94
N ASN A 504 -28.28 24.01 -6.63
CA ASN A 504 -28.20 23.95 -8.08
C ASN A 504 -27.79 22.52 -8.53
N GLN A 505 -28.59 21.93 -9.42
CA GLN A 505 -28.36 20.59 -9.95
C GLN A 505 -27.55 20.57 -11.25
N GLN A 506 -27.31 21.73 -11.87
CA GLN A 506 -26.59 21.89 -13.11
C GLN A 506 -25.11 21.49 -12.96
N SER A 507 -24.51 20.98 -14.03
CA SER A 507 -23.07 20.76 -14.13
C SER A 507 -22.33 22.09 -14.39
N ALA A 508 -21.00 22.07 -14.30
CA ALA A 508 -20.18 23.21 -14.69
C ALA A 508 -20.41 23.60 -16.18
N ASP A 509 -20.56 22.59 -17.05
CA ASP A 509 -20.82 22.78 -18.48
C ASP A 509 -22.17 23.47 -18.71
N ASP A 510 -23.22 23.03 -18.02
CA ASP A 510 -24.56 23.64 -18.09
C ASP A 510 -24.53 25.11 -17.67
N LEU A 511 -23.82 25.42 -16.57
CA LEU A 511 -23.68 26.78 -16.06
C LEU A 511 -22.90 27.69 -17.03
N TYR A 512 -21.87 27.15 -17.68
CA TYR A 512 -21.14 27.84 -18.72
C TYR A 512 -22.04 28.15 -19.93
N LEU A 513 -22.81 27.16 -20.40
CA LEU A 513 -23.74 27.32 -21.53
C LEU A 513 -24.82 28.38 -21.24
N ASP A 514 -25.37 28.39 -20.02
CA ASP A 514 -26.31 29.41 -19.59
C ASP A 514 -25.68 30.80 -19.56
N TRP A 515 -24.43 30.91 -19.09
CA TRP A 515 -23.69 32.16 -19.06
C TRP A 515 -23.42 32.71 -20.46
N ILE A 516 -22.90 31.90 -21.40
CA ILE A 516 -22.66 32.37 -22.77
C ILE A 516 -23.96 32.76 -23.47
N LYS A 517 -25.05 32.03 -23.24
CA LYS A 517 -26.37 32.35 -23.80
C LYS A 517 -26.90 33.67 -23.25
N LYS A 518 -26.75 33.91 -21.95
CA LYS A 518 -27.16 35.15 -21.29
C LYS A 518 -26.43 36.37 -21.85
N PHE A 519 -25.17 36.22 -22.23
CA PHE A 519 -24.32 37.32 -22.74
C PHE A 519 -24.13 37.29 -24.26
N SER A 520 -24.80 36.39 -24.98
CA SER A 520 -24.66 36.21 -26.44
C SER A 520 -23.21 36.00 -26.88
N LEU A 521 -22.44 35.25 -26.10
CA LEU A 521 -21.04 34.91 -26.38
C LEU A 521 -20.94 33.62 -27.22
N PRO A 522 -19.89 33.48 -28.04
CA PRO A 522 -19.63 32.23 -28.74
C PRO A 522 -19.25 31.12 -27.75
N GLU A 523 -19.67 29.90 -28.06
CA GLU A 523 -19.29 28.69 -27.34
C GLU A 523 -17.81 28.38 -27.56
N MET A 524 -17.06 28.22 -26.46
CA MET A 524 -15.64 27.88 -26.44
C MET A 524 -15.38 26.90 -25.31
N TRP A 525 -15.07 25.65 -25.66
CA TRP A 525 -14.84 24.59 -24.69
C TRP A 525 -13.46 24.60 -24.04
N ASP A 526 -12.61 25.59 -24.35
CA ASP A 526 -11.39 25.89 -23.60
C ASP A 526 -11.61 27.15 -22.76
N VAL A 527 -12.20 26.97 -21.57
CA VAL A 527 -12.60 28.09 -20.70
C VAL A 527 -11.45 28.46 -19.77
N ARG A 528 -10.87 29.65 -19.95
CA ARG A 528 -9.69 30.14 -19.18
C ARG A 528 -9.92 31.48 -18.52
N PHE A 529 -9.17 31.74 -17.45
CA PHE A 529 -9.03 33.09 -16.89
C PHE A 529 -8.24 33.97 -17.86
N GLY A 530 -8.82 35.11 -18.22
CA GLY A 530 -8.26 35.97 -19.26
C GLY A 530 -8.48 35.34 -20.63
N LEU A 531 -9.57 35.74 -21.28
CA LEU A 531 -9.85 35.39 -22.68
C LEU A 531 -8.59 35.64 -23.53
N SER A 532 -7.99 34.57 -24.05
CA SER A 532 -6.85 34.65 -24.94
C SER A 532 -7.21 35.56 -26.10
N GLY A 533 -6.41 36.61 -26.29
CA GLY A 533 -6.67 37.66 -27.25
C GLY A 533 -7.08 37.12 -28.62
N LYS A 534 -8.02 37.81 -29.25
CA LYS A 534 -7.89 38.07 -30.68
C LYS A 534 -6.42 38.45 -30.91
N LYS A 535 -5.73 37.71 -31.77
CA LYS A 535 -4.45 38.15 -32.33
C LYS A 535 -4.59 39.56 -32.89
#